data_AF-A0A5C7I5Z0-F1
#
_entry.id   AF-A0A5C7I5Z0-F1
#
_cell.length_a   1.000
_cell.length_b   1.000
_cell.length_c   1.000
_cell.angle_alpha   90.00
_cell.angle_beta   90.00
_cell.angle_gamma   90.00
#
_symmetry.space_group_name_H-M   'P 1'
#
loop_
_entity.id
_entity.type
_entity.pdbx_description
1 polymer ?
#
loop_
_entity_poly.entity_id
_entity_poly.type
_entity_poly.pdbx_seq_one_letter_code
_entity_poly.pdbx_strand_id
1 'polypeptide(L)'
;MTQIIVEALEQTEQRGIINKGWGGLGDLAEPNDSIYLLDNCPHDWLFLQCKAVVHHGGAGTTAAGLKAACPTTIVPFFGDQPFWGERVHTRGVGPPPIPIEEFSLPKLVDAINFMLDPKVITNFCFSLCNCPT
;
A
#
# COMPACT_ATOMS: atom_id res chain seq x y z
N MET A 1 -14.87 -4.34 0.72
CA MET A 1 -13.46 -3.88 0.64
C MET A 1 -13.33 -2.56 -0.12
N THR A 2 -13.82 -2.43 -1.36
CA THR A 2 -13.78 -1.16 -2.11
C THR A 2 -14.32 0.03 -1.31
N GLN A 3 -15.51 -0.09 -0.70
CA GLN A 3 -16.08 1.00 0.11
C GLN A 3 -15.16 1.45 1.26
N ILE A 4 -14.52 0.49 1.94
CA ILE A 4 -13.56 0.77 3.02
C ILE A 4 -12.34 1.53 2.47
N ILE A 5 -11.86 1.17 1.28
CA ILE A 5 -10.72 1.84 0.64
C ILE A 5 -11.09 3.28 0.28
N VAL A 6 -12.26 3.48 -0.34
CA VAL A 6 -12.78 4.81 -0.71
C VAL A 6 -12.91 5.68 0.53
N GLU A 7 -13.57 5.17 1.58
CA GLU A 7 -13.78 5.90 2.82
C GLU A 7 -12.46 6.21 3.55
N ALA A 8 -11.48 5.30 3.54
CA ALA A 8 -10.16 5.55 4.11
C ALA A 8 -9.41 6.66 3.36
N LEU A 9 -9.48 6.67 2.03
CA LEU A 9 -8.88 7.72 1.21
C LEU A 9 -9.51 9.09 1.49
N GLU A 10 -10.84 9.14 1.64
CA GLU A 10 -11.57 10.36 2.02
C GLU A 10 -11.18 10.84 3.43
N GLN A 11 -11.16 9.95 4.43
CA GLN A 11 -10.78 10.30 5.81
C GLN A 11 -9.33 10.76 5.94
N THR A 12 -8.44 10.26 5.08
CA THR A 12 -7.01 10.63 5.06
C THR A 12 -6.71 11.76 4.07
N GLU A 13 -7.74 12.33 3.42
CA GLU A 13 -7.64 13.40 2.43
C GLU A 13 -6.67 13.08 1.28
N GLN A 14 -6.63 11.80 0.87
CA GLN A 14 -5.75 11.33 -0.20
C GLN A 14 -6.52 11.03 -1.49
N ARG A 15 -5.87 11.29 -2.62
CA ARG A 15 -6.29 10.74 -3.90
C ARG A 15 -5.79 9.31 -4.02
N GLY A 16 -6.59 8.44 -4.62
CA GLY A 16 -6.30 7.02 -4.75
C GLY A 16 -6.24 6.56 -6.20
N ILE A 17 -5.37 5.58 -6.45
CA ILE A 17 -5.44 4.74 -7.65
C ILE A 17 -5.85 3.35 -7.18
N ILE A 18 -6.96 2.84 -7.68
CA ILE A 18 -7.44 1.49 -7.36
C ILE A 18 -7.22 0.62 -8.59
N ASN A 19 -6.30 -0.33 -8.49
CA ASN A 19 -6.16 -1.38 -9.49
C ASN A 19 -7.35 -2.35 -9.35
N LYS A 20 -8.20 -2.41 -10.37
CA LYS A 20 -9.39 -3.29 -10.37
C LYS A 20 -8.98 -4.77 -10.26
N GLY A 21 -7.85 -5.12 -10.89
CA GLY A 21 -7.28 -6.45 -10.90
C GLY A 21 -8.30 -7.54 -11.22
N TRP A 22 -8.03 -8.75 -10.70
CA TRP A 22 -8.95 -9.90 -10.80
C TRP A 22 -9.88 -10.01 -9.57
N GLY A 23 -9.67 -9.17 -8.56
CA GLY A 23 -10.34 -9.24 -7.27
C GLY A 23 -11.64 -8.44 -7.17
N GLY A 24 -12.11 -7.84 -8.27
CA GLY A 24 -13.37 -7.09 -8.32
C GLY A 24 -13.37 -5.79 -7.51
N LEU A 25 -12.20 -5.16 -7.32
CA LEU A 25 -12.13 -3.83 -6.72
C LEU A 25 -12.59 -2.77 -7.74
N GLY A 26 -13.09 -1.63 -7.24
CA GLY A 26 -13.43 -0.48 -8.09
C GLY A 26 -14.88 -0.43 -8.57
N ASP A 27 -15.78 -1.26 -8.04
CA ASP A 27 -17.21 -1.00 -8.14
C ASP A 27 -17.56 0.16 -7.19
N LEU A 28 -17.66 1.37 -7.75
CA LEU A 28 -17.98 2.60 -7.04
C LEU A 28 -19.46 2.89 -7.24
N ALA A 29 -20.19 3.16 -6.15
CA ALA A 29 -21.59 3.52 -6.22
C ALA A 29 -21.82 4.83 -7.01
N GLU A 30 -20.89 5.78 -6.89
CA GLU A 30 -20.92 7.07 -7.56
C GLU A 30 -19.51 7.45 -8.07
N PRO A 31 -19.40 8.25 -9.16
CA PRO A 31 -18.12 8.80 -9.61
C PRO A 31 -17.44 9.64 -8.52
N ASN A 32 -16.12 9.45 -8.33
CA ASN A 32 -15.31 10.22 -7.40
C ASN A 32 -14.05 10.74 -8.10
N ASP A 33 -13.91 12.06 -8.21
CA ASP A 33 -12.79 12.73 -8.91
C ASP A 33 -11.42 12.48 -8.27
N SER A 34 -11.39 12.05 -7.00
CA SER A 34 -10.16 11.74 -6.27
C SER A 34 -9.72 10.29 -6.44
N ILE A 35 -10.49 9.46 -7.13
CA ILE A 35 -10.21 8.03 -7.31
C ILE A 35 -10.10 7.70 -8.80
N TYR A 36 -8.91 7.25 -9.19
CA TYR A 36 -8.69 6.74 -10.54
C TYR A 36 -8.72 5.23 -10.54
N LEU A 37 -9.64 4.64 -11.31
CA LEU A 37 -9.71 3.20 -11.49
C LEU A 37 -8.78 2.77 -12.62
N LEU A 38 -7.85 1.88 -12.31
CA LEU A 38 -6.82 1.40 -13.23
C LEU A 38 -7.04 -0.09 -13.51
N ASP A 39 -6.85 -0.51 -14.77
CA ASP A 39 -6.87 -1.93 -15.12
C ASP A 39 -5.48 -2.57 -14.92
N ASN A 40 -4.49 -2.17 -15.71
CA ASN A 40 -3.12 -2.67 -15.57
C ASN A 40 -2.08 -1.57 -15.85
N CYS A 41 -1.01 -1.55 -15.07
CA CYS A 41 0.09 -0.62 -15.22
C CYS A 41 1.39 -1.24 -14.66
N PRO A 42 2.56 -1.01 -15.29
CA PRO A 42 3.84 -1.43 -14.71
C PRO A 42 4.06 -0.80 -13.33
N HIS A 43 4.15 -1.63 -12.29
CA HIS A 43 4.29 -1.17 -10.90
C HIS A 43 5.57 -0.37 -10.65
N ASP A 44 6.65 -0.74 -11.33
CA ASP A 44 7.96 -0.10 -11.26
C ASP A 44 7.95 1.33 -11.83
N TRP A 45 7.02 1.66 -12.73
CA TRP A 45 6.75 3.04 -13.12
C TRP A 45 5.75 3.71 -12.18
N LEU A 46 4.63 3.03 -11.89
CA LEU A 46 3.53 3.58 -11.11
C LEU A 46 3.96 4.00 -9.70
N PHE A 47 4.71 3.15 -9.01
CA PHE A 47 5.07 3.38 -7.61
C PHE A 47 6.03 4.55 -7.42
N LEU A 48 6.79 4.93 -8.46
CA LEU A 48 7.60 6.17 -8.44
C LEU A 48 6.74 7.44 -8.38
N GLN A 49 5.45 7.33 -8.72
CA GLN A 49 4.48 8.44 -8.70
C GLN A 49 3.59 8.39 -7.45
N CYS A 50 3.74 7.38 -6.59
CA CYS A 50 2.92 7.16 -5.42
C CYS A 50 3.63 7.63 -4.14
N LYS A 51 2.85 8.12 -3.17
CA LYS A 51 3.33 8.42 -1.81
C LYS A 51 3.35 7.20 -0.89
N ALA A 52 2.43 6.27 -1.13
CA ALA A 52 2.26 5.05 -0.37
C ALA A 52 1.57 3.99 -1.25
N VAL A 53 1.76 2.71 -0.93
CA VAL A 53 1.15 1.58 -1.64
C VAL A 53 0.51 0.61 -0.64
N VAL A 54 -0.70 0.14 -0.95
CA VAL A 54 -1.36 -0.97 -0.25
C VAL A 54 -1.52 -2.11 -1.24
N HIS A 55 -1.00 -3.30 -0.92
CA HIS A 55 -1.13 -4.46 -1.81
C HIS A 55 -1.10 -5.78 -1.02
N HIS A 56 -1.37 -6.89 -1.69
CA HIS A 56 -1.54 -8.18 -1.02
C HIS A 56 -0.23 -8.87 -0.57
N GLY A 57 0.94 -8.25 -0.77
CA GLY A 57 2.23 -8.85 -0.38
C GLY A 57 2.90 -9.81 -1.36
N GLY A 58 2.54 -9.82 -2.66
CA GLY A 58 3.29 -10.61 -3.65
C GLY A 58 4.76 -10.17 -3.74
N ALA A 59 5.71 -11.11 -3.85
CA ALA A 59 7.15 -10.82 -3.81
C ALA A 59 7.59 -9.73 -4.82
N GLY A 60 7.12 -9.82 -6.08
CA GLY A 60 7.46 -8.85 -7.12
C GLY A 60 6.91 -7.45 -6.85
N THR A 61 5.65 -7.34 -6.41
CA THR A 61 5.04 -6.05 -6.05
C THR A 61 5.71 -5.44 -4.82
N THR A 62 6.04 -6.27 -3.82
CA THR A 62 6.79 -5.83 -2.64
C THR A 62 8.15 -5.26 -3.06
N ALA A 63 8.90 -6.00 -3.87
CA ALA A 63 10.20 -5.57 -4.37
C ALA A 63 10.11 -4.27 -5.19
N ALA A 64 9.07 -4.11 -6.02
CA ALA A 64 8.84 -2.88 -6.77
C ALA A 64 8.60 -1.67 -5.84
N GLY A 65 7.77 -1.82 -4.81
CA GLY A 65 7.49 -0.75 -3.84
C GLY A 65 8.74 -0.34 -3.06
N LEU A 66 9.50 -1.33 -2.60
CA LEU A 66 10.78 -1.12 -1.92
C LEU A 66 11.79 -0.42 -2.84
N LYS A 67 11.92 -0.85 -4.11
CA LYS A 67 12.83 -0.23 -5.07
C LYS A 67 12.45 1.23 -5.40
N ALA A 68 11.16 1.54 -5.40
CA ALA A 68 10.64 2.88 -5.62
C ALA A 68 10.77 3.81 -4.40
N ALA A 69 11.34 3.33 -3.29
CA ALA A 69 11.36 4.04 -2.01
C ALA A 69 9.97 4.46 -1.50
N CYS A 70 8.94 3.67 -1.83
CA CYS A 70 7.55 3.98 -1.52
C CYS A 70 7.09 3.19 -0.29
N PRO A 71 6.70 3.86 0.82
CA PRO A 71 6.05 3.24 1.97
C PRO A 71 4.95 2.25 1.56
N THR A 72 5.01 1.03 2.09
CA THR A 72 4.09 -0.06 1.68
C THR A 72 3.41 -0.68 2.89
N THR A 73 2.10 -0.94 2.78
CA THR A 73 1.35 -1.82 3.69
C THR A 73 0.94 -3.08 2.97
N ILE A 74 1.09 -4.22 3.64
CA ILE A 74 0.73 -5.53 3.09
C ILE A 74 -0.55 -6.04 3.75
N VAL A 75 -1.51 -6.44 2.91
CA VAL A 75 -2.76 -7.13 3.29
C VAL A 75 -2.65 -8.59 2.85
N PRO A 76 -2.05 -9.49 3.65
CA PRO A 76 -1.77 -10.83 3.18
C PRO A 76 -3.05 -11.69 3.13
N PHE A 77 -3.13 -12.52 2.10
CA PHE A 77 -4.17 -13.53 1.89
C PHE A 77 -3.63 -14.95 2.07
N PHE A 78 -2.45 -15.27 1.52
CA PHE A 78 -1.84 -16.60 1.63
C PHE A 78 -0.35 -16.63 1.19
N GLY A 79 0.30 -17.79 1.35
CA GLY A 79 1.63 -18.05 0.80
C GLY A 79 2.73 -17.27 1.53
N ASP A 80 3.61 -16.63 0.76
CA ASP A 80 4.75 -15.83 1.27
C ASP A 80 4.36 -14.40 1.67
N GLN A 81 3.10 -14.00 1.48
CA GLN A 81 2.63 -12.65 1.72
C GLN A 81 2.77 -12.19 3.19
N PRO A 82 2.46 -13.01 4.22
CA PRO A 82 2.70 -12.62 5.61
C PRO A 82 4.18 -12.38 5.91
N PHE A 83 5.07 -13.19 5.32
CA PHE A 83 6.51 -13.01 5.45
C PHE A 83 6.93 -11.64 4.90
N TRP A 84 6.50 -11.28 3.69
CA TRP A 84 6.82 -9.97 3.12
C TRP A 84 6.25 -8.81 3.95
N GLY A 85 5.04 -8.96 4.49
CA GLY A 85 4.44 -8.02 5.44
C GLY A 85 5.33 -7.77 6.65
N GLU A 86 5.80 -8.85 7.28
CA GLU A 86 6.70 -8.77 8.42
C GLU A 86 8.05 -8.14 8.04
N ARG A 87 8.61 -8.45 6.87
CA ARG A 87 9.87 -7.85 6.39
C ARG A 87 9.74 -6.34 6.17
N VAL A 88 8.63 -5.88 5.62
CA VAL A 88 8.34 -4.45 5.45
C VAL A 88 8.22 -3.77 6.82
N HIS A 89 7.46 -4.35 7.73
CA HIS A 89 7.25 -3.79 9.06
C HIS A 89 8.55 -3.70 9.88
N THR A 90 9.27 -4.82 10.00
CA THR A 90 10.52 -4.91 10.79
C THR A 90 11.64 -4.00 10.29
N ARG A 91 11.60 -3.61 9.00
CA ARG A 91 12.54 -2.66 8.41
C ARG A 91 12.12 -1.19 8.58
N GLY A 92 10.96 -0.94 9.18
CA GLY A 92 10.42 0.41 9.42
C GLY A 92 9.96 1.12 8.14
N VAL A 93 9.74 0.36 7.06
CA VAL A 93 9.39 0.87 5.72
C VAL A 93 7.88 0.71 5.43
N GLY A 94 7.12 0.34 6.45
CA GLY A 94 5.67 0.23 6.45
C GLY A 94 5.13 -0.14 7.83
N PRO A 95 3.81 -0.02 8.05
CA PRO A 95 3.17 -0.44 9.29
C PRO A 95 3.12 -1.97 9.39
N PRO A 96 2.65 -2.54 10.53
CA PRO A 96 2.33 -3.94 10.62
C PRO A 96 1.40 -4.39 9.47
N PRO A 97 1.56 -5.62 8.94
CA PRO A 97 0.63 -6.13 7.95
C PRO A 97 -0.80 -6.19 8.52
N ILE A 98 -1.79 -6.04 7.66
CA ILE A 98 -3.21 -6.14 8.03
C ILE A 98 -3.73 -7.47 7.48
N PRO A 99 -3.80 -8.56 8.29
CA PRO A 99 -4.39 -9.80 7.84
C PRO A 99 -5.78 -9.56 7.25
N ILE A 100 -6.12 -10.26 6.16
CA ILE A 100 -7.38 -10.02 5.45
C ILE A 100 -8.62 -10.21 6.35
N GLU A 101 -8.54 -11.12 7.32
CA GLU A 101 -9.59 -11.39 8.31
C GLU A 101 -9.83 -10.22 9.26
N GLU A 102 -8.84 -9.34 9.40
CA GLU A 102 -8.87 -8.17 10.27
C GLU A 102 -8.99 -6.86 9.48
N PHE A 103 -9.08 -6.95 8.14
CA PHE A 103 -9.14 -5.79 7.26
C PHE A 103 -10.37 -4.94 7.58
N SER A 104 -10.12 -3.71 7.99
CA SER A 104 -11.14 -2.79 8.50
C SER A 104 -10.73 -1.36 8.23
N LEU A 105 -11.72 -0.46 8.23
CA LEU A 105 -11.51 0.96 7.99
C LEU A 105 -10.50 1.60 8.95
N PRO A 106 -10.59 1.41 10.29
CA PRO A 106 -9.62 2.02 11.20
C PRO A 106 -8.19 1.56 10.92
N LYS A 107 -7.99 0.26 10.67
CA LYS A 107 -6.66 -0.29 10.37
C LYS A 107 -6.08 0.26 9.07
N LEU A 108 -6.91 0.42 8.04
CA LEU A 108 -6.46 0.99 6.78
C LEU A 108 -6.10 2.48 6.92
N VAL A 109 -6.92 3.25 7.65
CA VAL A 109 -6.65 4.67 7.95
C VAL A 109 -5.35 4.82 8.73
N ASP A 110 -5.16 4.02 9.79
CA ASP A 110 -3.94 4.03 10.59
C ASP A 110 -2.70 3.69 9.75
N ALA A 111 -2.82 2.69 8.87
CA ALA A 111 -1.75 2.30 7.97
C ALA A 111 -1.39 3.41 6.96
N ILE A 112 -2.38 4.07 6.36
CA ILE A 112 -2.16 5.21 5.45
C ILE A 112 -1.47 6.36 6.20
N ASN A 113 -1.97 6.74 7.38
CA ASN A 113 -1.38 7.80 8.18
C ASN A 113 0.07 7.48 8.59
N PHE A 114 0.35 6.24 8.98
CA PHE A 114 1.71 5.79 9.26
C PHE A 114 2.62 5.96 8.05
N MET A 115 2.20 5.48 6.87
CA MET A 115 3.00 5.56 5.65
C MET A 115 3.25 7.01 5.20
N LEU A 116 2.33 7.92 5.51
CA LEU A 116 2.44 9.35 5.19
C LEU A 116 3.20 10.17 6.25
N ASP A 117 3.53 9.58 7.41
CA ASP A 117 4.33 10.26 8.42
C ASP A 117 5.71 10.63 7.82
N PRO A 118 6.12 11.91 7.84
CA PRO A 118 7.40 12.36 7.32
C PRO A 118 8.60 11.56 7.86
N LYS A 119 8.53 11.05 9.10
CA LYS A 119 9.57 10.21 9.70
C LYS A 119 9.69 8.87 8.98
N VAL A 120 8.58 8.25 8.60
CA VAL A 120 8.57 6.98 7.87
C VAL A 120 9.16 7.19 6.48
N ILE A 121 8.72 8.24 5.77
CA ILE A 121 9.25 8.59 4.44
C ILE A 121 10.76 8.85 4.50
N THR A 122 11.22 9.62 5.49
CA THR A 122 12.64 9.93 5.67
C THR A 122 13.45 8.67 6.01
N ASN A 123 12.96 7.85 6.94
CA ASN A 123 13.62 6.60 7.35
C ASN A 123 13.68 5.59 6.20
N PHE A 124 12.68 5.56 5.32
CA PHE A 124 12.67 4.69 4.15
C PHE A 124 13.88 4.95 3.26
N CYS A 125 14.14 6.22 2.94
CA CYS A 125 15.32 6.62 2.16
C CYS A 125 16.64 6.23 2.86
N PHE A 126 16.74 6.38 4.18
CA PHE A 126 17.95 5.98 4.92
C PHE A 126 18.14 4.46 5.01
N SER A 127 17.06 3.69 5.19
CA SER A 127 17.10 2.23 5.34
C SER A 127 17.54 1.54 4.04
N LEU A 128 17.08 2.03 2.89
CA LEU A 128 17.52 1.52 1.59
C LEU A 128 18.99 1.81 1.29
N CYS A 129 19.46 3.03 1.59
CA CYS A 129 20.84 3.44 1.33
C CYS A 129 21.89 2.68 2.17
N ASN A 130 21.48 2.12 3.32
CA ASN A 130 22.38 1.40 4.24
C ASN A 130 22.20 -0.12 4.19
N CYS A 131 21.52 -0.68 3.19
CA CYS A 131 21.42 -2.13 3.03
C CYS A 131 22.76 -2.64 2.45
N PRO A 132 23.57 -3.42 3.20
CA PRO A 132 24.75 -4.04 2.62
C PRO A 132 24.27 -5.04 1.56
N THR A 133 24.70 -4.81 0.31
CA THR A 133 24.46 -5.71 -0.83
C THR A 133 25.05 -7.09 -0.60
#